data_AF-A0A6P4DGH7-F1
#
_entry.id   AF-A0A6P4DGH7-F1
#
_cell.length_a   1.000
_cell.length_b   1.000
_cell.length_c   1.000
_cell.angle_alpha   90.00
_cell.angle_beta   90.00
_cell.angle_gamma   90.00
#
_symmetry.space_group_name_H-M   'P 1'
#
loop_
_entity.id
_entity.type
_entity.pdbx_description
1 polymer ?
#
loop_
_entity_poly.entity_id
_entity_poly.type
_entity_poly.pdbx_seq_one_letter_code
_entity_poly.pdbx_strand_id
1 'polypeptide(L)'
;MEGQEQQLQFQSQRMDRQEEMLTNWMNQQREWQKQLMEQQQEYYSQLTQAISQVSERQESQDKRLQELNQRQMTQMKAFNKFSVLNEGRQLHREEFIINTQERLNYMTEHMHHLHPDIPSYEAVHKNLTEQEEGKVKQQEEDGGCRFLEKADGEAQGEWRLK
;
A
#
# COMPACT_ATOMS: atom_id res chain seq x y z
N MET A 1 64.24 72.90 49.85
CA MET A 1 63.91 72.43 48.49
C MET A 1 63.26 71.05 48.49
N GLU A 2 63.52 70.18 49.48
CA GLU A 2 62.96 68.81 49.55
C GLU A 2 61.42 68.69 49.63
N GLY A 3 60.71 69.64 50.26
CA GLY A 3 59.25 69.57 50.38
C GLY A 3 58.49 69.76 49.05
N GLN A 4 59.11 70.44 48.09
CA GLN A 4 58.52 70.70 46.78
C GLN A 4 58.72 69.50 45.83
N GLU A 5 59.86 68.82 45.95
CA GLU A 5 60.13 67.57 45.22
C GLU A 5 59.23 66.43 45.68
N GLN A 6 59.00 66.27 47.00
CA GLN A 6 58.07 65.26 47.51
C GLN A 6 56.63 65.49 47.06
N GLN A 7 56.21 66.76 46.98
CA GLN A 7 54.88 67.12 46.48
C GLN A 7 54.71 66.80 44.98
N LEU A 8 55.73 67.07 44.17
CA LEU A 8 55.75 66.72 42.74
C LEU A 8 55.76 65.20 42.52
N GLN A 9 56.53 64.46 43.32
CA GLN A 9 56.58 62.99 43.26
C GLN A 9 55.22 62.38 43.60
N PHE A 10 54.54 62.91 44.63
CA PHE A 10 53.20 62.46 45.00
C PHE A 10 52.16 62.76 43.92
N GLN A 11 52.25 63.93 43.25
CA GLN A 11 51.39 64.24 42.10
C GLN A 11 51.63 63.30 40.93
N SER A 12 52.90 63.00 40.59
CA SER A 12 53.24 62.07 39.52
C SER A 12 52.65 60.70 39.77
N GLN A 13 52.85 60.13 40.97
CA GLN A 13 52.27 58.82 41.33
C GLN A 13 50.74 58.81 41.27
N ARG A 14 50.09 59.95 41.55
CA ARG A 14 48.64 60.08 41.43
C ARG A 14 48.18 60.08 39.97
N MET A 15 48.92 60.74 39.09
CA MET A 15 48.65 60.73 37.65
C MET A 15 48.88 59.34 37.05
N ASP A 16 49.99 58.69 37.39
CA ASP A 16 50.32 57.34 36.90
C ASP A 16 49.21 56.34 37.29
N ARG A 17 48.72 56.40 38.53
CA ARG A 17 47.59 55.56 38.98
C ARG A 17 46.29 55.86 38.26
N GLN A 18 46.02 57.12 37.92
CA GLN A 18 44.81 57.47 37.15
C GLN A 18 44.92 56.99 35.70
N GLU A 19 46.09 57.11 35.09
CA GLU A 19 46.35 56.65 33.73
C GLU A 19 46.25 55.11 33.64
N GLU A 20 46.82 54.39 34.61
CA GLU A 20 46.71 52.93 34.70
C GLU A 20 45.25 52.47 34.85
N MET A 21 44.48 53.14 35.71
CA MET A 21 43.07 52.83 35.93
C MET A 21 42.22 53.09 34.67
N LEU A 22 42.48 54.20 33.98
CA LEU A 22 41.81 54.53 32.71
C LEU A 22 42.16 53.53 31.61
N THR A 23 43.43 53.15 31.52
CA THR A 23 43.93 52.17 30.54
C THR A 23 43.31 50.80 30.79
N ASN A 24 43.28 50.35 32.06
CA ASN A 24 42.64 49.09 32.43
C ASN A 24 41.13 49.10 32.11
N TRP A 25 40.43 50.21 32.37
CA TRP A 25 39.01 50.33 32.01
C TRP A 25 38.79 50.29 30.49
N MET A 26 39.61 51.00 29.70
CA MET A 26 39.51 50.97 28.24
C MET A 26 39.81 49.58 27.66
N ASN A 27 40.78 48.86 28.23
CA ASN A 27 41.09 47.50 27.83
C ASN A 27 39.93 46.54 28.13
N GLN A 28 39.34 46.61 29.33
CA GLN A 28 38.17 45.81 29.69
C GLN A 28 36.98 46.08 28.77
N GLN A 29 36.70 47.35 28.44
CA GLN A 29 35.65 47.71 27.48
C GLN A 29 35.92 47.12 26.09
N ARG A 30 37.17 47.18 25.61
CA ARG A 30 37.55 46.62 24.31
C ARG A 30 37.41 45.10 24.29
N GLU A 31 37.85 44.41 25.33
CA GLU A 31 37.71 42.95 25.45
C GLU A 31 36.26 42.53 25.50
N TRP A 32 35.44 43.23 26.29
CA TRP A 32 34.00 42.97 26.36
C TRP A 32 33.32 43.16 25.00
N GLN A 33 33.63 44.24 24.30
CA GLN A 33 33.07 44.49 22.96
C GLN A 33 33.50 43.44 21.94
N LYS A 34 34.77 43.00 22.03
CA LYS A 34 35.30 41.93 21.18
C LYS A 34 34.57 40.61 21.43
N GLN A 35 34.43 40.20 22.69
CA GLN A 35 33.71 38.97 23.05
C GLN A 35 32.25 39.00 22.62
N LEU A 36 31.59 40.16 22.76
CA LEU A 36 30.21 40.32 22.31
C LEU A 36 30.08 40.14 20.78
N MET A 37 30.99 40.75 20.00
CA MET A 37 30.97 40.58 18.55
C MET A 37 31.28 39.14 18.13
N GLU A 38 32.27 38.50 18.76
CA GLU A 38 32.62 37.10 18.46
C GLU A 38 31.46 36.16 18.75
N GLN A 39 30.81 36.32 19.91
CA GLN A 39 29.64 35.51 20.27
C GLN A 39 28.46 35.76 19.32
N GLN A 40 28.20 37.01 18.97
CA GLN A 40 27.12 37.34 18.03
C GLN A 40 27.40 36.73 16.65
N GLN A 41 28.62 36.86 16.16
CA GLN A 41 29.04 36.31 14.87
C GLN A 41 28.91 34.79 14.86
N GLU A 42 29.39 34.12 15.89
CA GLU A 42 29.31 32.66 16.00
C GLU A 42 27.85 32.19 16.06
N TYR A 43 27.01 32.86 16.86
CA TYR A 43 25.58 32.57 16.93
C TYR A 43 24.90 32.68 15.56
N TYR A 44 25.12 33.78 14.84
CA TYR A 44 24.52 33.95 13.51
C TYR A 44 25.08 32.95 12.50
N SER A 45 26.38 32.65 12.56
CA SER A 45 26.98 31.64 11.68
C SER A 45 26.33 30.26 11.88
N GLN A 46 26.17 29.84 13.14
CA GLN A 46 25.52 28.57 13.47
C GLN A 46 24.04 28.56 13.06
N LEU A 47 23.33 29.66 13.32
CA LEU A 47 21.91 29.81 12.96
C LEU A 47 21.72 29.73 11.43
N THR A 48 22.51 30.48 10.66
CA THR A 48 22.45 30.45 9.20
C THR A 48 22.75 29.06 8.66
N GLN A 49 23.78 28.39 9.20
CA GLN A 49 24.11 27.01 8.79
C GLN A 49 22.96 26.04 9.09
N ALA A 50 22.35 26.13 10.27
CA ALA A 50 21.22 25.28 10.64
C ALA A 50 20.01 25.51 9.74
N ILE A 51 19.70 26.78 9.43
CA ILE A 51 18.61 27.14 8.52
C ILE A 51 18.87 26.55 7.12
N SER A 52 20.06 26.75 6.56
CA SER A 52 20.43 26.20 5.25
C SER A 52 20.27 24.67 5.21
N GLN A 53 20.75 23.96 6.23
CA GLN A 53 20.62 22.50 6.30
C GLN A 53 19.17 22.03 6.41
N VAL A 54 18.30 22.77 7.10
CA VAL A 54 16.87 22.45 7.18
C VAL A 54 16.22 22.69 5.82
N SER A 55 16.50 23.83 5.18
CA SER A 55 15.94 24.18 3.87
C SER A 55 16.34 23.16 2.78
N GLU A 56 17.61 22.75 2.72
CA GLU A 56 18.08 21.75 1.77
C GLU A 56 17.39 20.39 1.97
N ARG A 57 17.24 19.96 3.23
CA ARG A 57 16.52 18.71 3.55
C ARG A 57 15.06 18.80 3.16
N GLN A 58 14.42 19.94 3.41
CA GLN A 58 13.03 20.15 3.04
C GLN A 58 12.84 20.11 1.53
N GLU A 59 13.65 20.82 0.76
CA GLU A 59 13.59 20.80 -0.71
C GLU A 59 13.83 19.39 -1.26
N SER A 60 14.75 18.63 -0.66
CA SER A 60 14.99 17.24 -1.03
C SER A 60 13.80 16.33 -0.72
N GLN A 61 13.11 16.54 0.39
CA GLN A 61 11.91 15.79 0.74
C GLN A 61 10.75 16.12 -0.21
N ASP A 62 10.55 17.39 -0.52
CA ASP A 62 9.49 17.85 -1.42
C ASP A 62 9.66 17.25 -2.82
N LYS A 63 10.89 17.22 -3.36
CA LYS A 63 11.19 16.57 -4.64
C LYS A 63 10.85 15.08 -4.62
N ARG A 64 11.24 14.36 -3.56
CA ARG A 64 10.93 12.93 -3.43
C ARG A 64 9.43 12.66 -3.33
N LEU A 65 8.69 13.50 -2.62
CA LEU A 65 7.23 13.40 -2.53
C LEU A 65 6.56 13.64 -3.88
N GLN A 66 7.04 14.61 -4.64
CA GLN A 66 6.56 14.88 -5.99
C GLN A 66 6.82 13.70 -6.93
N GLU A 67 8.02 13.11 -6.90
CA GLU A 67 8.35 11.92 -7.68
C GLU A 67 7.49 10.72 -7.30
N LEU A 68 7.27 10.50 -6.00
CA LEU A 68 6.42 9.41 -5.50
C LEU A 68 4.98 9.56 -6.00
N ASN A 69 4.42 10.77 -5.90
CA ASN A 69 3.08 11.07 -6.39
C ASN A 69 2.98 10.83 -7.91
N GLN A 70 3.97 11.29 -8.68
CA GLN A 70 4.01 11.06 -10.12
C GLN A 70 4.05 9.57 -10.48
N ARG A 71 4.83 8.77 -9.74
CA ARG A 71 4.88 7.31 -9.92
C ARG A 71 3.54 6.66 -9.59
N GLN A 72 2.92 7.06 -8.47
CA GLN A 72 1.61 6.55 -8.06
C GLN A 72 0.53 6.85 -9.11
N MET A 73 0.50 8.08 -9.64
CA MET A 73 -0.41 8.47 -10.71
C MET A 73 -0.19 7.67 -11.99
N THR A 74 1.07 7.42 -12.35
CA THR A 74 1.42 6.61 -13.52
C THR A 74 0.99 5.17 -13.35
N GLN A 75 1.23 4.59 -12.17
CA GLN A 75 0.83 3.23 -11.83
C GLN A 75 -0.70 3.08 -11.85
N MET A 76 -1.44 4.03 -11.27
CA MET A 76 -2.90 4.04 -11.27
C MET A 76 -3.47 4.09 -12.68
N LYS A 77 -2.91 4.94 -13.55
CA LYS A 77 -3.32 5.01 -14.97
C LYS A 77 -3.07 3.68 -15.70
N ALA A 78 -1.91 3.07 -15.48
CA ALA A 78 -1.59 1.78 -16.08
C ALA A 78 -2.52 0.66 -15.59
N PHE A 79 -2.80 0.63 -14.28
CA PHE A 79 -3.73 -0.31 -13.67
C PHE A 79 -5.15 -0.15 -14.24
N ASN A 80 -5.68 1.08 -14.30
CA ASN A 80 -7.00 1.34 -14.86
C ASN A 80 -7.09 0.90 -16.32
N LYS A 81 -6.07 1.20 -17.13
CA LYS A 81 -6.02 0.74 -18.52
C LYS A 81 -6.02 -0.79 -18.61
N PHE A 82 -5.27 -1.46 -17.76
CA PHE A 82 -5.25 -2.91 -17.69
C PHE A 82 -6.61 -3.49 -17.30
N SER A 83 -7.30 -2.92 -16.30
CA SER A 83 -8.63 -3.35 -15.87
C SER A 83 -9.63 -3.30 -17.03
N VAL A 84 -9.74 -2.15 -17.70
CA VAL A 84 -10.67 -1.95 -18.82
C VAL A 84 -10.38 -2.93 -19.96
N LEU A 85 -9.11 -3.15 -20.32
CA LEU A 85 -8.75 -4.11 -21.36
C LEU A 85 -9.09 -5.55 -20.95
N ASN A 86 -8.88 -5.91 -19.69
CA ASN A 86 -9.19 -7.24 -19.20
C ASN A 86 -10.71 -7.49 -19.15
N GLU A 87 -11.49 -6.51 -18.69
CA GLU A 87 -12.96 -6.55 -18.72
C GLU A 87 -13.48 -6.73 -20.15
N GLY A 88 -13.01 -5.92 -21.10
CA GLY A 88 -13.41 -6.06 -22.51
C GLY A 88 -13.08 -7.44 -23.10
N ARG A 89 -11.93 -8.02 -22.73
CA ARG A 89 -11.57 -9.38 -23.14
C ARG A 89 -12.51 -10.44 -22.56
N GLN A 90 -12.91 -10.30 -21.29
CA GLN A 90 -13.87 -11.24 -20.68
C GLN A 90 -15.23 -11.13 -21.36
N LEU A 91 -15.72 -9.92 -21.62
CA LEU A 91 -16.99 -9.71 -22.32
C LEU A 91 -16.99 -10.36 -23.70
N HIS A 92 -15.94 -10.17 -24.51
CA HIS A 92 -15.84 -10.85 -25.80
C HIS A 92 -15.82 -12.37 -25.70
N ARG A 93 -15.19 -12.92 -24.66
CA ARG A 93 -15.18 -14.37 -24.42
C ARG A 93 -16.57 -14.87 -24.05
N GLU A 94 -17.27 -14.17 -23.17
CA GLU A 94 -18.64 -14.49 -22.77
C GLU A 94 -19.60 -14.41 -23.95
N GLU A 95 -19.51 -13.35 -24.76
CA GLU A 95 -20.31 -13.18 -25.98
C GLU A 95 -20.06 -14.31 -26.99
N PHE A 96 -18.80 -14.70 -27.21
CA PHE A 96 -18.46 -15.84 -28.06
C PHE A 96 -19.09 -17.15 -27.56
N ILE A 97 -19.01 -17.40 -26.24
CA ILE A 97 -19.60 -18.60 -25.62
C ILE A 97 -21.12 -18.59 -25.79
N ILE A 98 -21.79 -17.47 -25.50
CA ILE A 98 -23.25 -17.32 -25.64
C ILE A 98 -23.68 -17.56 -27.09
N ASN A 99 -23.05 -16.88 -28.05
CA ASN A 99 -23.41 -17.01 -29.47
C ASN A 99 -23.19 -18.44 -29.97
N THR A 100 -22.10 -19.08 -29.56
CA THR A 100 -21.82 -20.48 -29.91
C THR A 100 -22.89 -21.40 -29.33
N GLN A 101 -23.27 -21.20 -28.07
CA GLN A 101 -24.31 -21.99 -27.42
C GLN A 101 -25.68 -21.79 -28.09
N GLU A 102 -26.05 -20.55 -28.42
CA GLU A 102 -27.30 -20.24 -29.14
C GLU A 102 -27.35 -20.94 -30.50
N ARG A 103 -26.25 -20.93 -31.27
CA ARG A 103 -26.17 -21.64 -32.55
C ARG A 103 -26.29 -23.16 -32.38
N LEU A 104 -25.63 -23.72 -31.37
CA LEU A 104 -25.72 -25.16 -31.07
C LEU A 104 -27.15 -25.54 -30.66
N ASN A 105 -27.81 -24.72 -29.85
CA ASN A 105 -29.21 -24.93 -29.46
C ASN A 105 -30.12 -24.91 -30.69
N TYR A 106 -29.99 -23.89 -31.55
CA TYR A 106 -30.77 -23.78 -32.78
C TYR A 106 -30.60 -25.01 -33.69
N MET A 107 -29.37 -25.48 -33.90
CA MET A 107 -29.14 -26.68 -34.69
C MET A 107 -29.78 -27.91 -34.03
N THR A 108 -29.59 -28.09 -32.72
CA THR A 108 -30.16 -29.24 -31.99
C THR A 108 -31.69 -29.25 -32.09
N GLU A 109 -32.32 -28.09 -31.96
CA GLU A 109 -33.78 -27.94 -32.07
C GLU A 109 -34.30 -28.13 -33.49
N HIS A 110 -33.55 -27.80 -34.55
CA HIS A 110 -34.09 -27.79 -35.91
C HIS A 110 -33.56 -28.88 -36.85
N MET A 111 -32.50 -29.60 -36.50
CA MET A 111 -31.88 -30.61 -37.38
C MET A 111 -32.82 -31.73 -37.82
N HIS A 112 -33.73 -32.16 -36.94
CA HIS A 112 -34.72 -33.20 -37.24
C HIS A 112 -35.74 -32.80 -38.32
N HIS A 113 -35.92 -31.48 -38.56
CA HIS A 113 -36.77 -31.00 -39.65
C HIS A 113 -36.11 -31.14 -41.03
N LEU A 114 -34.78 -31.14 -41.09
CA LEU A 114 -34.01 -31.25 -42.34
C LEU A 114 -33.59 -32.68 -42.63
N HIS A 115 -33.40 -33.49 -41.58
CA HIS A 115 -33.00 -34.89 -41.67
C HIS A 115 -33.97 -35.75 -40.85
N PRO A 116 -34.98 -36.36 -41.50
CA PRO A 116 -36.02 -37.16 -40.81
C PRO A 116 -35.46 -38.35 -40.02
N ASP A 117 -34.29 -38.87 -40.41
CA ASP A 117 -33.62 -39.98 -39.74
C ASP A 117 -32.98 -39.58 -38.39
N ILE A 118 -32.88 -38.26 -38.12
CA ILE A 118 -32.36 -37.75 -36.85
C ILE A 118 -33.55 -37.47 -35.91
N PRO A 119 -33.70 -38.22 -34.80
CA PRO A 119 -34.77 -37.98 -33.85
C PRO A 119 -34.60 -36.65 -33.12
N SER A 120 -35.72 -36.04 -32.71
CA SER A 120 -35.68 -34.80 -31.93
C SER A 120 -35.08 -35.04 -30.54
N TYR A 121 -34.49 -33.99 -29.96
CA TYR A 121 -33.92 -34.05 -28.61
C TYR A 121 -34.93 -34.56 -27.58
N GLU A 122 -36.17 -34.06 -27.60
CA GLU A 122 -37.24 -34.49 -26.68
C GLU A 122 -37.54 -35.98 -26.80
N ALA A 123 -37.57 -36.52 -28.03
CA ALA A 123 -37.84 -37.93 -28.26
C ALA A 123 -36.71 -38.82 -27.74
N VAL A 124 -35.44 -38.41 -27.93
CA VAL A 124 -34.27 -39.12 -27.38
C VAL A 124 -34.26 -39.05 -25.86
N HIS A 125 -34.47 -37.85 -25.29
CA HIS A 125 -34.47 -37.64 -23.85
C HIS A 125 -35.58 -38.45 -23.16
N LYS A 126 -36.80 -38.42 -23.71
CA LYS A 126 -37.92 -39.20 -23.18
C LYS A 126 -37.62 -40.71 -23.17
N ASN A 127 -37.09 -41.26 -24.27
CA ASN A 127 -36.73 -42.67 -24.33
C ASN A 127 -35.63 -43.03 -23.30
N LEU A 128 -34.63 -42.16 -23.12
CA LEU A 128 -33.58 -42.37 -22.11
C LEU A 128 -34.14 -42.31 -20.69
N THR A 129 -34.99 -41.33 -20.38
CA THR A 129 -35.65 -41.23 -19.07
C THR A 129 -36.51 -42.46 -18.80
N GLU A 130 -37.33 -42.88 -19.76
CA GLU A 130 -38.17 -44.08 -19.64
C GLU A 130 -37.32 -45.36 -19.47
N GLN A 131 -36.17 -45.44 -20.16
CA GLN A 131 -35.23 -46.55 -20.02
C GLN A 131 -34.58 -46.58 -18.63
N GLU A 132 -34.12 -45.44 -18.11
CA GLU A 132 -33.52 -45.34 -16.78
C GLU A 132 -34.55 -45.59 -15.67
N GLU A 133 -35.75 -45.04 -15.78
CA GLU A 133 -36.86 -45.35 -14.87
C GLU A 133 -37.21 -46.84 -14.90
N GLY A 134 -37.20 -47.47 -16.07
CA GLY A 134 -37.36 -48.90 -16.23
C GLY A 134 -36.28 -49.69 -15.49
N LYS A 135 -35.01 -49.31 -15.62
CA LYS A 135 -33.89 -49.94 -14.89
C LYS A 135 -34.01 -49.78 -13.39
N VAL A 136 -34.42 -48.60 -12.90
CA VAL A 136 -34.62 -48.35 -11.46
C VAL A 136 -35.76 -49.22 -10.93
N LYS A 137 -36.90 -49.28 -11.62
CA LYS A 137 -38.02 -50.16 -11.25
C LYS A 137 -37.61 -51.64 -11.26
N GLN A 138 -36.82 -52.06 -12.24
CA GLN A 138 -36.31 -53.42 -12.32
C GLN A 138 -35.31 -53.73 -11.20
N GLN A 139 -34.48 -52.76 -10.78
CA GLN A 139 -33.65 -52.90 -9.58
C GLN A 139 -34.44 -52.95 -8.28
N GLU A 140 -35.56 -52.22 -8.17
CA GLU A 140 -36.48 -52.31 -7.02
C GLU A 140 -37.19 -53.67 -6.98
N GLU A 141 -37.64 -54.18 -8.13
CA GLU A 141 -38.35 -55.46 -8.27
C GLU A 141 -37.41 -56.68 -8.11
N ASP A 142 -36.17 -56.62 -8.60
CA ASP A 142 -35.16 -57.68 -8.46
C ASP A 142 -34.44 -57.67 -7.09
N GLY A 143 -34.90 -56.86 -6.13
CA GLY A 143 -34.39 -56.84 -4.75
C GLY A 143 -33.04 -56.13 -4.57
N GLY A 144 -32.67 -55.26 -5.51
CA GLY A 144 -31.38 -54.56 -5.59
C GLY A 144 -31.19 -53.39 -4.61
N CYS A 145 -32.17 -53.08 -3.77
CA CYS A 145 -32.00 -52.16 -2.65
C CYS A 145 -31.89 -52.92 -1.33
N ARG A 146 -30.65 -53.27 -0.97
CA ARG A 146 -30.23 -53.21 0.44
C ARG A 146 -30.23 -51.75 0.86
N PHE A 147 -31.41 -51.21 1.16
CA PHE A 147 -31.49 -50.05 2.03
C PHE A 147 -30.93 -50.47 3.39
N LEU A 148 -29.83 -49.83 3.80
CA LEU A 148 -29.42 -49.84 5.19
C LEU A 148 -30.51 -49.11 5.99
N GLU A 149 -31.45 -49.87 6.51
CA GLU A 149 -32.38 -49.36 7.51
C GLU A 149 -31.58 -49.13 8.80
N LYS A 150 -31.55 -47.88 9.28
CA LYS A 150 -31.12 -47.62 10.65
C LYS A 150 -32.14 -48.29 11.56
N ALA A 151 -31.70 -49.31 12.29
CA ALA A 151 -32.46 -49.82 13.42
C ALA A 151 -32.55 -48.71 14.47
N ASP A 152 -33.75 -48.20 14.68
CA ASP A 152 -34.06 -47.41 15.86
C ASP A 152 -34.05 -48.35 17.07
N GLY A 153 -32.95 -48.32 17.82
CA GLY A 153 -32.90 -48.90 19.16
C GLY A 153 -31.69 -49.80 19.43
N GLU A 154 -30.76 -49.25 20.21
CA GLU A 154 -29.81 -49.93 21.10
C GLU A 154 -28.54 -50.55 20.50
N ALA A 155 -27.48 -49.75 20.62
CA ALA A 155 -26.12 -50.10 21.08
C ALA A 155 -25.46 -51.42 20.64
N GLN A 156 -24.32 -51.26 19.98
CA GLN A 156 -23.18 -52.18 19.85
C GLN A 156 -23.26 -53.28 18.78
N GLY A 157 -22.58 -52.98 17.66
CA GLY A 157 -21.70 -53.85 16.88
C GLY A 157 -21.97 -55.35 16.77
N GLU A 158 -22.47 -55.77 15.60
CA GLU A 158 -21.97 -56.92 14.84
C GLU A 158 -22.73 -56.97 13.49
N TRP A 159 -22.01 -56.84 12.37
CA TRP A 159 -22.61 -57.12 11.06
C TRP A 159 -22.37 -58.59 10.73
N ARG A 160 -23.40 -59.44 10.81
CA ARG A 160 -23.37 -60.79 10.20
C ARG A 160 -24.19 -60.81 8.91
N LEU A 161 -23.55 -61.32 7.86
CA LEU A 161 -24.17 -61.72 6.60
C LEU A 161 -25.08 -62.93 6.82
N LYS A 162 -26.30 -62.86 6.27
CA LYS A 162 -27.03 -64.04 5.81
C LYS A 162 -26.80 -64.19 4.32
#